data_AF-A0A1B3ZII8-F1
#
_entry.id   AF-A0A1B3ZII8-F1
#
_cell.length_a   1.000
_cell.length_b   1.000
_cell.length_c   1.000
_cell.angle_alpha   90.00
_cell.angle_beta   90.00
_cell.angle_gamma   90.00
#
_symmetry.space_group_name_H-M   'P 1'
#
loop_
_entity.id
_entity.type
_entity.pdbx_description
1 polymer ?
#
loop_
_entity_poly.entity_id
_entity_poly.type
_entity_poly.pdbx_seq_one_letter_code
_entity_poly.pdbx_strand_id
1 'polypeptide(L)'
;MLVMVLVIIYRNARFISIHDDESSASAALTEFMEGRWIERFGEDFPGTSLSIEERTRRFFAEEDSTYILGEADLSEVEAHIDAALRS
;
A
#
# COMPACT_ATOMS: atom_id res chain seq x y z
N MET A 1 -2.17 -10.00 -17.51
CA MET A 1 -3.06 -9.58 -16.40
C MET A 1 -2.70 -8.18 -15.91
N LEU A 2 -3.66 -7.26 -15.79
CA LEU A 2 -3.46 -5.96 -15.12
C LEU A 2 -3.74 -6.11 -13.63
N VAL A 3 -2.90 -5.49 -12.79
CA VAL A 3 -3.01 -5.51 -11.32
C VAL A 3 -2.65 -4.15 -10.75
N MET A 4 -2.99 -3.93 -9.48
CA MET A 4 -2.55 -2.77 -8.73
C MET A 4 -1.36 -3.12 -7.84
N VAL A 5 -0.32 -2.32 -7.90
CA VAL A 5 0.87 -2.42 -7.05
C VAL A 5 0.84 -1.30 -6.02
N LEU A 6 0.91 -1.68 -4.75
CA LEU A 6 1.08 -0.78 -3.63
C LEU A 6 2.53 -0.88 -3.14
N VAL A 7 3.25 0.22 -3.21
CA VAL A 7 4.58 0.40 -2.62
C VAL A 7 4.47 1.37 -1.47
N ILE A 8 4.97 1.01 -0.29
CA ILE A 8 5.06 1.89 0.87
C ILE A 8 6.51 1.93 1.36
N ILE A 9 7.03 3.13 1.54
CA ILE A 9 8.30 3.40 2.22
C ILE A 9 7.95 4.03 3.55
N TYR A 10 8.37 3.41 4.66
CA TYR A 10 8.11 3.92 6.00
C TYR A 10 9.25 3.53 6.94
N ARG A 11 9.90 4.52 7.57
CA ARG A 11 11.00 4.31 8.54
C ARG A 11 12.09 3.37 8.00
N ASN A 12 12.56 3.61 6.77
CA ASN A 12 13.55 2.80 6.05
C ASN A 12 13.12 1.36 5.68
N ALA A 13 11.89 0.95 5.98
CA ALA A 13 11.32 -0.30 5.51
C ALA A 13 10.57 -0.08 4.19
N ARG A 14 10.65 -1.07 3.30
CA ARG A 14 9.92 -1.10 2.03
C ARG A 14 8.90 -2.23 2.07
N PHE A 15 7.65 -1.91 1.79
CA PHE A 15 6.56 -2.85 1.68
C PHE A 15 6.03 -2.80 0.25
N ILE A 16 5.97 -3.96 -0.40
CA ILE A 16 5.46 -4.08 -1.77
C ILE A 16 4.38 -5.16 -1.75
N SER A 17 3.22 -4.85 -2.31
CA SER A 17 2.08 -5.77 -2.40
C SER A 17 1.38 -5.61 -3.74
N ILE A 18 0.78 -6.70 -4.22
CA ILE A 18 0.05 -6.79 -5.49
C ILE A 18 -1.41 -7.10 -5.15
N HIS A 19 -2.32 -6.41 -5.82
CA HIS A 19 -3.75 -6.44 -5.57
C HIS A 19 -4.50 -6.54 -6.89
N ASP A 20 -5.67 -7.17 -6.86
CA ASP A 20 -6.47 -7.38 -8.07
C ASP A 20 -7.06 -6.06 -8.61
N ASP A 21 -7.33 -5.09 -7.72
CA ASP A 21 -7.96 -3.82 -8.08
C ASP A 21 -7.54 -2.64 -7.17
N GLU A 22 -7.95 -1.44 -7.54
CA GLU A 22 -7.61 -0.20 -6.81
C GLU A 22 -8.24 -0.17 -5.41
N SER A 23 -9.41 -0.78 -5.24
CA SER A 23 -10.14 -0.81 -3.97
C SER A 23 -9.39 -1.64 -2.93
N SER A 24 -8.95 -2.84 -3.30
CA SER A 24 -8.14 -3.73 -2.47
C SER A 24 -6.78 -3.14 -2.14
N ALA A 25 -6.12 -2.50 -3.11
CA ALA A 25 -4.86 -1.79 -2.87
C ALA A 25 -5.02 -0.61 -1.89
N SER A 26 -6.11 0.16 -2.03
CA SER A 26 -6.43 1.28 -1.15
C SER A 26 -6.82 0.83 0.26
N ALA A 27 -7.51 -0.30 0.38
CA ALA A 27 -7.82 -0.92 1.67
C ALA A 27 -6.54 -1.36 2.39
N ALA A 28 -5.61 -2.01 1.68
CA ALA A 28 -4.33 -2.41 2.25
C ALA A 28 -3.48 -1.21 2.72
N LEU A 29 -3.49 -0.10 1.99
CA LEU A 29 -2.87 1.15 2.43
C LEU A 29 -3.51 1.67 3.73
N THR A 30 -4.85 1.61 3.81
CA THR A 30 -5.59 2.04 5.01
C THR A 30 -5.25 1.17 6.22
N GLU A 31 -5.28 -0.15 6.07
CA GLU A 31 -4.88 -1.09 7.13
C GLU A 31 -3.43 -0.88 7.57
N PHE A 32 -2.53 -0.63 6.63
CA PHE A 32 -1.13 -0.34 6.94
C PHE A 32 -0.99 0.87 7.87
N MET A 33 -1.72 1.96 7.57
CA MET A 33 -1.73 3.17 8.38
C MET A 33 -2.39 2.93 9.73
N GLU A 34 -3.52 2.23 9.76
CA GLU A 34 -4.27 1.95 10.99
C GLU A 34 -3.47 1.13 11.99
N GLY A 35 -2.80 0.08 11.53
CA GLY A 35 -1.93 -0.75 12.37
C GLY A 35 -0.73 0.00 12.98
N ARG A 36 -0.39 1.19 12.45
CA ARG A 36 0.77 2.01 12.88
C ARG A 36 0.38 3.38 13.41
N TRP A 37 -0.90 3.71 13.45
CA TRP A 37 -1.36 5.06 13.77
C TRP A 37 -0.96 5.47 15.18
N ILE A 38 -1.23 4.61 16.16
CA ILE A 38 -0.91 4.85 17.58
C ILE A 38 0.61 4.92 17.77
N GLU A 39 1.37 4.03 17.12
CA GLU A 39 2.83 4.04 17.19
C GLU A 39 3.42 5.36 16.63
N ARG A 40 2.77 5.94 15.62
CA ARG A 40 3.23 7.17 14.97
C ARG A 40 2.82 8.44 15.70
N PHE A 41 1.58 8.52 16.16
CA PHE A 41 0.98 9.76 16.67
C PHE A 41 0.58 9.72 18.15
N GLY A 42 0.61 8.55 18.79
CA GLY A 42 0.10 8.33 20.15
C GLY A 42 -1.41 8.05 20.19
N GLU A 43 -1.89 7.62 21.36
CA GLU A 43 -3.31 7.26 21.58
C GLU A 43 -4.25 8.46 21.54
N ASP A 44 -3.77 9.65 21.89
CA ASP A 44 -4.58 10.87 22.00
C ASP A 44 -4.82 11.58 20.65
N PHE A 45 -4.20 11.11 19.56
CA PHE A 45 -4.34 11.78 18.27
C PHE A 45 -5.69 11.43 17.62
N PRO A 46 -6.50 12.43 17.21
CA PRO A 46 -7.86 12.21 16.71
C PRO A 46 -7.86 11.68 15.27
N GLY A 47 -7.37 10.45 15.08
CA GLY A 47 -7.29 9.81 13.77
C GLY A 47 -8.66 9.53 13.17
N THR A 48 -9.64 9.19 14.00
CA THR A 48 -10.99 8.77 13.59
C THR A 48 -11.91 9.90 13.14
N SER A 49 -11.61 11.17 13.47
CA SER A 49 -12.40 12.32 13.02
C SER A 49 -11.96 12.88 11.67
N LEU A 50 -10.83 12.42 11.14
CA LEU A 50 -10.27 12.89 9.88
C LEU A 50 -10.76 12.03 8.70
N SER A 51 -10.93 12.65 7.53
CA SER A 51 -11.15 11.89 6.30
C SER A 51 -9.96 10.98 6.00
N ILE A 52 -10.18 9.89 5.26
CA ILE A 52 -9.10 8.99 4.88
C ILE A 52 -7.98 9.71 4.12
N GLU A 53 -8.34 10.64 3.23
CA GLU A 53 -7.37 11.44 2.47
C GLU A 53 -6.48 12.30 3.40
N GLU A 54 -7.08 12.95 4.40
CA GLU A 54 -6.32 13.76 5.36
C GLU A 54 -5.47 12.89 6.29
N ARG A 55 -5.96 11.70 6.66
CA ARG A 55 -5.17 10.71 7.42
C ARG A 55 -3.96 10.25 6.62
N THR A 56 -4.13 9.91 5.34
CA THR A 56 -3.04 9.52 4.44
C THR A 56 -2.02 10.63 4.31
N ARG A 57 -2.47 11.85 4.04
CA ARG A 57 -1.59 13.03 3.92
C ARG A 57 -0.75 13.24 5.17
N ARG A 58 -1.35 13.14 6.36
CA ARG A 58 -0.64 13.30 7.64
C ARG A 58 0.30 12.15 7.92
N PHE A 59 -0.12 10.91 7.65
CA PHE A 59 0.69 9.73 7.90
C PHE A 59 2.00 9.79 7.11
N PHE A 60 1.95 10.24 5.86
CA PHE A 60 3.10 10.34 4.96
C PHE A 60 3.70 11.75 4.85
N ALA A 61 3.48 12.63 5.84
CA ALA A 61 3.96 14.01 5.79
C ALA A 61 5.48 14.17 6.07
N GLU A 62 6.15 13.16 6.63
CA GLU A 62 7.60 13.20 6.89
C GLU A 62 8.40 12.79 5.65
N GLU A 63 9.59 13.38 5.48
CA GLU A 63 10.46 13.17 4.30
C GLU A 63 10.79 11.71 3.99
N ASP A 64 10.89 10.86 5.03
CA ASP A 64 11.27 9.45 4.89
C ASP A 64 10.06 8.50 4.77
N SER A 65 8.87 9.04 4.50
CA SER A 65 7.64 8.27 4.36
C SER A 65 6.90 8.61 3.08
N THR A 66 6.62 7.61 2.25
CA THR A 66 5.85 7.80 1.01
C THR A 66 5.12 6.53 0.61
N TYR A 67 4.17 6.64 -0.31
CA TYR A 67 3.51 5.52 -0.92
C TYR A 67 3.27 5.77 -2.41
N ILE A 68 3.16 4.69 -3.17
CA ILE A 68 2.80 4.69 -4.59
C ILE A 68 1.71 3.64 -4.77
N LEU A 69 0.63 4.04 -5.43
CA LEU A 69 -0.35 3.13 -6.04
C LEU A 69 -0.19 3.25 -7.55
N GLY A 70 0.07 2.15 -8.23
CA GLY A 70 0.24 2.13 -9.68
C GLY A 70 -0.30 0.86 -10.28
N GLU A 71 -0.85 0.97 -11.49
CA GLU A 71 -1.22 -0.19 -12.30
C GLU A 71 0.03 -0.82 -12.92
N ALA A 72 0.09 -2.15 -12.94
CA ALA A 72 1.14 -2.90 -13.59
C ALA A 72 0.56 -4.02 -14.47
N ASP A 73 1.17 -4.23 -15.64
CA ASP A 73 0.89 -5.37 -16.48
C ASP A 73 1.83 -6.54 -16.12
N LEU A 74 1.26 -7.63 -15.64
CA LEU A 74 1.96 -8.87 -15.29
C LEU A 74 1.73 -10.00 -16.30
N SER A 75 1.26 -9.71 -17.51
CA SER A 75 1.03 -10.72 -18.55
C SER A 75 2.28 -11.56 -18.87
N GLU A 76 3.47 -10.96 -18.84
CA GLU A 76 4.73 -11.70 -19.06
C GLU A 76 5.05 -12.66 -17.91
N VAL A 77 4.77 -12.24 -16.67
CA VAL A 77 4.99 -13.07 -15.47
C VAL A 77 4.03 -14.26 -15.46
N GLU A 78 2.76 -14.00 -15.79
CA GLU A 78 1.71 -15.01 -15.92
C GLU A 78 2.10 -16.08 -16.97
N ALA A 79 2.54 -15.64 -18.15
CA ALA A 79 2.99 -16.56 -19.20
C ALA A 79 4.20 -17.41 -18.78
N HIS A 80 5.12 -16.84 -17.99
CA HIS A 80 6.28 -17.57 -17.48
C HIS A 80 5.86 -18.65 -16.47
N ILE A 81 4.94 -18.34 -15.56
CA ILE A 81 4.41 -19.30 -14.57
C ILE A 81 3.68 -20.44 -15.28
N ASP A 82 2.82 -20.12 -16.24
CA ASP A 82 2.09 -21.11 -17.03
C ASP A 82 3.02 -22.07 -17.78
N ALA A 83 4.11 -21.56 -18.33
CA ALA A 83 5.12 -22.38 -18.98
C ALA A 83 5.83 -23.32 -17.98
N ALA A 84 6.16 -22.82 -16.79
CA ALA A 84 6.84 -23.59 -15.74
C ALA A 84 5.95 -24.68 -15.11
N LEU A 85 4.63 -24.47 -15.06
CA LEU A 85 3.69 -25.46 -14.52
C LEU A 85 3.33 -26.58 -15.52
N ARG A 86 3.64 -26.40 -16.81
CA ARG A 86 3.37 -27.39 -17.88
C ARG A 86 4.59 -28.25 -18.22
N SER A 87 5.76 -27.95 -17.66
CA SER A 87 7.01 -28.72 -17.81
C SER A 87 7.16 -29.77 -16.72
#